data_AF-A0A062WWA2-F1
#
_entry.id   AF-A0A062WWA2-F1
#
_cell.length_a   1.000
_cell.length_b   1.000
_cell.length_c   1.000
_cell.angle_alpha   90.00
_cell.angle_beta   90.00
_cell.angle_gamma   90.00
#
_symmetry.space_group_name_H-M   'P 1'
#
loop_
_entity.id
_entity.type
_entity.pdbx_description
1 polymer ?
#
loop_
_entity_poly.entity_id
_entity_poly.type
_entity_poly.pdbx_seq_one_letter_code
_entity_poly.pdbx_strand_id
1 'polypeptide(L)'
;MPPDVTELTTVLTLCYRNGIRLPTYMITPDVRRQLTDMIAPPRVEPEEPDALLRRAFAAHAIIKASVAAIGGSEARALRLLLDLDGKEKRSVTDRRADAAEPYDITGGSFLRRHQRTVTEALAAEIWRRLTAAQPTADPQAIPMPSPCPGHPASHHPRMPSPHPTSPPTHHPRQHTTPATSPTESPARSPSPPLPASPKHPHHR
;
A
#
# COMPACT_ATOMS: atom_id res chain seq x y z
N MET A 1 8.50 -10.62 16.47
CA MET A 1 9.70 -10.14 15.75
C MET A 1 9.24 -9.63 14.40
N PRO A 2 9.65 -8.43 13.95
CA PRO A 2 9.34 -7.97 12.60
C PRO A 2 9.98 -8.93 11.57
N PRO A 3 9.37 -9.12 10.39
CA PRO A 3 9.89 -10.02 9.36
C PRO A 3 11.26 -9.56 8.86
N ASP A 4 12.12 -10.49 8.43
CA ASP A 4 13.39 -10.14 7.80
C ASP A 4 13.16 -9.55 6.39
N VAL A 5 14.05 -8.64 5.97
CA VAL A 5 14.02 -8.00 4.64
C VAL A 5 14.15 -9.04 3.53
N THR A 6 14.96 -10.08 3.74
CA THR A 6 15.14 -11.18 2.78
C THR A 6 13.84 -11.97 2.59
N GLU A 7 13.15 -12.25 3.70
CA GLU A 7 11.87 -12.97 3.68
C GLU A 7 10.80 -12.13 3.00
N LEU A 8 10.69 -10.84 3.35
CA LEU A 8 9.78 -9.89 2.69
C LEU A 8 10.03 -9.83 1.19
N THR A 9 11.30 -9.72 0.77
CA THR A 9 11.69 -9.68 -0.64
C THR A 9 11.22 -10.94 -1.39
N THR A 10 11.36 -12.10 -0.76
CA THR A 10 10.96 -13.39 -1.33
C THR A 10 9.45 -13.45 -1.52
N VAL A 11 8.68 -13.13 -0.47
CA VAL A 11 7.21 -13.14 -0.51
C VAL A 11 6.67 -12.11 -1.49
N LEU A 12 7.21 -10.88 -1.51
CA LEU A 12 6.84 -9.85 -2.48
C LEU A 12 7.08 -10.30 -3.92
N THR A 13 8.21 -10.95 -4.20
CA THR A 13 8.53 -11.48 -5.53
C THR A 13 7.51 -12.52 -5.98
N LEU A 14 7.08 -13.40 -5.07
CA LEU A 14 6.06 -14.40 -5.34
C LEU A 14 4.68 -13.76 -5.60
N CYS A 15 4.37 -12.62 -4.95
CA CYS A 15 3.14 -11.87 -5.21
C CYS A 15 3.04 -11.33 -6.65
N TYR A 16 4.15 -11.12 -7.36
CA TYR A 16 4.13 -10.57 -8.73
C TYR A 16 3.36 -11.42 -9.74
N ARG A 17 3.19 -12.73 -9.50
CA ARG A 17 2.43 -13.59 -10.41
C ARG A 17 0.93 -13.24 -10.40
N ASN A 18 0.38 -12.94 -9.23
CA ASN A 18 -1.05 -12.72 -9.05
C ASN A 18 -1.41 -11.24 -8.86
N GLY A 19 -0.45 -10.40 -8.44
CA GLY A 19 -0.70 -9.02 -8.02
C GLY A 19 -1.44 -8.93 -6.68
N ILE A 20 -1.48 -7.73 -6.10
CA ILE A 20 -2.13 -7.41 -4.83
C ILE A 20 -3.01 -6.15 -4.99
N ARG A 21 -3.75 -6.08 -6.09
CA ARG A 21 -4.52 -4.90 -6.53
C ARG A 21 -5.47 -4.32 -5.48
N LEU A 22 -6.14 -5.20 -4.74
CA LEU A 22 -7.11 -4.85 -3.72
C LEU A 22 -6.77 -5.59 -2.42
N PRO A 23 -7.09 -5.00 -1.25
CA PRO A 23 -6.95 -5.66 0.04
C PRO A 23 -7.60 -7.04 0.11
N THR A 24 -8.74 -7.24 -0.56
CA THR A 24 -9.47 -8.52 -0.57
C THR A 24 -8.66 -9.66 -1.18
N TYR A 25 -7.73 -9.38 -2.11
CA TYR A 25 -6.84 -10.41 -2.63
C TYR A 25 -5.86 -10.91 -1.56
N MET A 26 -5.55 -10.11 -0.54
CA MET A 26 -4.59 -10.45 0.52
C MET A 26 -5.18 -11.32 1.64
N ILE A 27 -6.46 -11.68 1.53
CA ILE A 27 -7.20 -12.55 2.46
C ILE A 27 -7.11 -14.01 2.03
N THR A 28 -6.98 -14.27 0.72
CA THR A 28 -6.90 -15.61 0.14
C THR A 28 -5.74 -16.39 0.76
N PRO A 29 -5.94 -17.66 1.19
CA PRO A 29 -4.90 -18.47 1.83
C PRO A 29 -3.83 -18.89 0.81
N ASP A 30 -2.98 -17.94 0.42
CA ASP A 30 -1.82 -18.10 -0.43
C ASP A 30 -0.69 -17.15 0.03
N VAL A 31 0.32 -16.96 -0.81
CA VAL A 31 1.46 -16.05 -0.56
C VAL A 31 1.03 -14.64 -0.12
N ARG A 32 -0.14 -14.14 -0.58
CA ARG A 32 -0.62 -12.81 -0.18
C ARG A 32 -1.12 -12.79 1.26
N ARG A 33 -1.66 -13.90 1.77
CA ARG A 33 -1.99 -14.05 3.20
C ARG A 33 -0.71 -14.06 4.04
N GLN A 34 0.32 -14.78 3.60
CA GLN A 34 1.63 -14.74 4.25
C GLN A 34 2.17 -13.30 4.33
N LEU A 35 2.06 -12.52 3.24
CA LEU A 35 2.45 -11.11 3.26
C LEU A 35 1.64 -10.28 4.27
N THR A 36 0.32 -10.51 4.37
CA THR A 36 -0.53 -9.88 5.40
C THR A 36 -0.06 -10.24 6.81
N ASP A 37 0.24 -11.50 7.06
CA ASP A 37 0.67 -11.99 8.37
C ASP A 37 2.05 -11.41 8.77
N MET A 38 2.93 -11.18 7.81
CA MET A 38 4.22 -10.51 8.04
C MET A 38 4.09 -9.02 8.34
N ILE A 39 3.21 -8.31 7.62
CA ILE A 39 3.08 -6.85 7.74
C ILE A 39 2.18 -6.45 8.90
N ALA A 40 1.10 -7.18 9.13
CA ALA A 40 0.14 -6.93 10.19
C ALA A 40 -0.13 -8.25 10.90
N PRO A 41 0.71 -8.69 11.86
CA PRO A 41 0.57 -9.99 12.51
C PRO A 41 -0.78 -10.18 13.23
N PRO A 42 -1.30 -11.43 13.31
CA PRO A 42 -2.50 -11.73 14.09
C PRO A 42 -2.26 -11.42 15.57
N ARG A 43 -3.28 -10.90 16.26
CA ARG A 43 -3.15 -10.53 17.68
C ARG A 43 -3.50 -11.68 18.63
N VAL A 44 -4.53 -12.48 18.35
CA VAL A 44 -4.96 -13.66 19.13
C VAL A 44 -5.79 -14.60 18.21
N GLU A 45 -5.73 -15.92 18.41
CA GLU A 45 -6.49 -16.98 17.69
C GLU A 45 -7.90 -17.22 18.27
N PRO A 46 -8.90 -17.70 17.49
CA PRO A 46 -8.99 -17.70 16.02
C PRO A 46 -9.56 -16.36 15.50
N GLU A 47 -9.08 -15.95 14.34
CA GLU A 47 -9.39 -14.63 13.78
C GLU A 47 -10.71 -14.60 13.01
N GLU A 48 -11.59 -13.68 13.40
CA GLU A 48 -12.85 -13.43 12.70
C GLU A 48 -12.62 -12.88 11.28
N PRO A 49 -13.50 -13.20 10.30
CA PRO A 49 -13.35 -12.73 8.91
C PRO A 49 -13.16 -11.21 8.77
N ASP A 50 -13.86 -10.42 9.59
CA ASP A 50 -13.75 -8.96 9.59
C ASP A 50 -12.40 -8.48 10.12
N ALA A 51 -11.82 -9.18 11.10
CA ALA A 51 -10.50 -8.87 11.63
C ALA A 51 -9.42 -9.11 10.57
N LEU A 52 -9.53 -10.22 9.83
CA LEU A 52 -8.67 -10.53 8.70
C LEU A 52 -8.78 -9.48 7.58
N LEU A 53 -10.00 -9.06 7.22
CA LEU A 53 -10.22 -8.00 6.24
C LEU A 53 -9.54 -6.69 6.68
N ARG A 54 -9.72 -6.26 7.94
CA ARG A 54 -9.07 -5.05 8.49
C ARG A 54 -7.55 -5.12 8.40
N ARG A 55 -6.95 -6.28 8.71
CA ARG A 55 -5.49 -6.49 8.58
C ARG A 55 -5.04 -6.45 7.13
N ALA A 56 -5.79 -7.06 6.23
CA ALA A 56 -5.49 -7.00 4.79
C ALA A 56 -5.53 -5.54 4.28
N PHE A 57 -6.48 -4.72 4.73
CA PHE A 57 -6.51 -3.28 4.46
C PHE A 57 -5.27 -2.57 5.01
N ALA A 58 -4.90 -2.84 6.26
CA ALA A 58 -3.72 -2.23 6.88
C ALA A 58 -2.42 -2.61 6.13
N ALA A 59 -2.24 -3.89 5.81
CA ALA A 59 -1.09 -4.39 5.06
C ALA A 59 -1.01 -3.75 3.68
N HIS A 60 -2.12 -3.72 2.94
CA HIS A 60 -2.19 -3.08 1.64
C HIS A 60 -1.86 -1.58 1.70
N ALA A 61 -2.37 -0.87 2.71
CA ALA A 61 -2.08 0.55 2.92
C ALA A 61 -0.58 0.79 3.20
N ILE A 62 0.04 -0.06 4.02
CA ILE A 62 1.48 0.00 4.30
C ILE A 62 2.29 -0.21 3.01
N ILE A 63 1.93 -1.20 2.19
CA ILE A 63 2.61 -1.45 0.91
C ILE A 63 2.50 -0.23 -0.01
N LYS A 64 1.29 0.33 -0.19
CA LYS A 64 1.10 1.52 -1.04
C LYS A 64 1.88 2.72 -0.53
N ALA A 65 1.90 2.96 0.78
CA ALA A 65 2.65 4.03 1.39
C ALA A 65 4.18 3.84 1.24
N SER A 66 4.65 2.60 1.34
CA SER A 66 6.06 2.24 1.13
C SER A 66 6.48 2.49 -0.31
N VAL A 67 5.69 2.03 -1.28
CA VAL A 67 5.93 2.30 -2.71
C VAL A 67 5.92 3.81 -3.00
N ALA A 68 5.01 4.58 -2.38
CA ALA A 68 4.97 6.03 -2.56
C ALA A 68 6.23 6.73 -2.00
N ALA A 69 6.79 6.23 -0.90
CA ALA A 69 8.00 6.82 -0.29
C ALA A 69 9.28 6.58 -1.08
N ILE A 70 9.36 5.48 -1.85
CA ILE A 70 10.50 5.20 -2.73
C ILE A 70 10.56 6.24 -3.88
N GLY A 71 9.41 6.57 -4.47
CA GLY A 71 9.32 7.54 -5.56
C GLY A 71 9.99 7.09 -6.88
N GLY A 72 10.03 8.00 -7.85
CA GLY A 72 10.76 7.81 -9.12
C GLY A 72 10.30 6.63 -9.99
N SER A 73 11.24 6.11 -10.78
CA SER A 73 11.05 4.96 -11.68
C SER A 73 10.81 3.66 -10.90
N GLU A 74 11.44 3.51 -9.75
CA GLU A 74 11.30 2.35 -8.86
C GLU A 74 9.88 2.20 -8.33
N ALA A 75 9.28 3.29 -7.85
CA ALA A 75 7.89 3.28 -7.42
C ALA A 75 6.93 2.93 -8.58
N ARG A 76 7.18 3.46 -9.79
CA ARG A 76 6.39 3.11 -10.98
C ARG A 76 6.51 1.62 -11.30
N ALA A 77 7.73 1.08 -11.29
CA ALA A 77 7.97 -0.35 -11.51
C ALA A 77 7.27 -1.22 -10.46
N LEU A 78 7.33 -0.86 -9.17
CA LEU A 78 6.65 -1.58 -8.09
C LEU A 78 5.13 -1.56 -8.23
N ARG A 79 4.54 -0.42 -8.58
CA ARG A 79 3.09 -0.31 -8.85
C ARG A 79 2.65 -1.25 -9.96
N LEU A 80 3.46 -1.36 -11.01
CA LEU A 80 3.21 -2.28 -12.13
C LEU A 80 3.39 -3.74 -11.71
N LEU A 81 4.52 -4.11 -11.07
CA LEU A 81 4.79 -5.49 -10.67
C LEU A 81 3.76 -6.05 -9.70
N LEU A 82 3.37 -5.25 -8.70
CA LEU A 82 2.37 -5.60 -7.69
C LEU A 82 0.93 -5.35 -8.16
N ASP A 83 0.73 -4.76 -9.34
CA ASP A 83 -0.57 -4.47 -9.92
C ASP A 83 -1.45 -3.56 -9.03
N LEU A 84 -0.84 -2.62 -8.31
CA LEU A 84 -1.49 -1.78 -7.29
C LEU A 84 -2.54 -0.81 -7.87
N ASP A 85 -2.39 -0.47 -9.15
CA ASP A 85 -3.27 0.45 -9.87
C ASP A 85 -3.99 -0.24 -11.05
N GLY A 86 -3.90 -1.56 -11.14
CA GLY A 86 -4.47 -2.33 -12.25
C GLY A 86 -5.99 -2.21 -12.28
N LYS A 87 -6.55 -1.83 -13.43
CA LYS A 87 -8.01 -1.92 -13.69
C LYS A 87 -8.41 -3.28 -14.25
N GLU A 88 -7.50 -3.94 -14.98
CA GLU A 88 -7.72 -5.24 -15.63
C GLU A 88 -6.55 -6.19 -15.39
N LYS A 89 -6.82 -7.48 -15.23
CA LYS A 89 -5.79 -8.47 -14.88
C LYS A 89 -4.80 -8.61 -16.04
N ARG A 90 -3.53 -8.25 -15.80
CA ARG A 90 -2.43 -8.39 -16.78
C ARG A 90 -1.46 -9.49 -16.36
N SER A 91 -0.75 -10.06 -17.34
CA SER A 91 0.27 -11.06 -17.03
C SER A 91 1.47 -10.41 -16.33
N VAL A 92 2.20 -11.18 -15.53
CA VAL A 92 3.46 -10.70 -14.93
C VAL A 92 4.50 -10.33 -15.99
N THR A 93 4.47 -10.97 -17.16
CA THR A 93 5.37 -10.69 -18.28
C THR A 93 5.12 -9.30 -18.85
N ASP A 94 3.85 -8.93 -19.08
CA ASP A 94 3.50 -7.60 -19.61
C ASP A 94 3.83 -6.52 -18.59
N ARG A 95 3.50 -6.76 -17.31
CA ARG A 95 3.81 -5.81 -16.23
C ARG A 95 5.32 -5.60 -16.07
N ARG A 96 6.15 -6.62 -16.35
CA ARG A 96 7.61 -6.47 -16.39
C ARG A 96 8.10 -5.69 -17.60
N ALA A 97 7.46 -5.85 -18.75
CA ALA A 97 7.79 -5.05 -19.94
C ALA A 97 7.52 -3.56 -19.67
N ASP A 98 6.34 -3.24 -19.12
CA ASP A 98 6.00 -1.86 -18.75
C ASP A 98 6.92 -1.30 -17.65
N ALA A 99 7.28 -2.12 -16.66
CA ALA A 99 8.18 -1.72 -15.58
C ALA A 99 9.62 -1.46 -16.07
N ALA A 100 9.98 -2.00 -17.24
CA ALA A 100 11.29 -1.84 -17.85
C ALA A 100 11.41 -0.55 -18.68
N GLU A 101 10.30 0.03 -19.15
CA GLU A 101 10.30 1.26 -19.97
C GLU A 101 11.12 2.41 -19.36
N PRO A 102 11.02 2.73 -18.06
CA PRO A 102 11.78 3.85 -17.49
C PRO A 102 13.30 3.64 -17.48
N TYR A 103 13.75 2.41 -17.70
CA TYR A 103 15.15 2.01 -17.69
C TYR A 103 15.72 1.80 -19.11
N ASP A 104 14.92 1.98 -20.16
CA ASP A 104 15.29 1.74 -21.57
C ASP A 104 15.85 0.31 -21.80
N ILE A 105 15.20 -0.69 -21.21
CA ILE A 105 15.56 -2.10 -21.35
C ILE A 105 14.33 -3.00 -21.59
N THR A 106 14.58 -4.24 -21.98
CA THR A 106 13.51 -5.24 -22.10
C THR A 106 13.07 -5.79 -20.75
N GLY A 107 11.81 -6.27 -20.64
CA GLY A 107 11.28 -6.89 -19.43
C GLY A 107 12.10 -8.09 -18.93
N GLY A 108 12.71 -8.86 -19.82
CA GLY A 108 13.62 -9.95 -19.45
C GLY A 108 14.94 -9.45 -18.85
N SER A 109 15.47 -8.32 -19.33
CA SER A 109 16.66 -7.68 -18.74
C SER A 109 16.33 -7.04 -17.40
N PHE A 110 15.17 -6.41 -17.28
CA PHE A 110 14.67 -5.86 -16.02
C PHE A 110 14.55 -6.95 -14.94
N LEU A 111 13.95 -8.11 -15.28
CA LEU A 111 13.86 -9.26 -14.37
C LEU A 111 15.22 -9.67 -13.81
N ARG A 112 16.26 -9.72 -14.65
CA ARG A 112 17.59 -10.18 -14.25
C ARG A 112 18.41 -9.14 -13.48
N ARG A 113 18.28 -7.85 -13.83
CA ARG A 113 19.19 -6.79 -13.36
C ARG A 113 18.59 -5.86 -12.31
N HIS A 114 17.27 -5.63 -12.35
CA HIS A 114 16.65 -4.56 -11.56
C HIS A 114 15.57 -5.08 -10.61
N GLN A 115 14.78 -6.08 -11.01
CA GLN A 115 13.61 -6.49 -10.23
C GLN A 115 13.97 -6.80 -8.78
N ARG A 116 15.08 -7.51 -8.54
CA ARG A 116 15.54 -7.83 -7.19
C ARG A 116 15.82 -6.57 -6.36
N THR A 117 16.67 -5.67 -6.85
CA THR A 117 17.05 -4.44 -6.16
C THR A 117 15.84 -3.57 -5.82
N VAL A 118 14.91 -3.41 -6.78
CA VAL A 118 13.69 -2.62 -6.55
C VAL A 118 12.77 -3.28 -5.52
N THR A 119 12.73 -4.62 -5.49
CA THR A 119 11.97 -5.37 -4.48
C THR A 119 12.60 -5.27 -3.10
N GLU A 120 13.93 -5.34 -3.00
CA GLU A 120 14.69 -5.17 -1.76
C GLU A 120 14.48 -3.76 -1.18
N ALA A 121 14.44 -2.73 -2.02
CA ALA A 121 14.10 -1.37 -1.60
C ALA A 121 12.69 -1.29 -0.99
N LEU A 122 11.70 -1.96 -1.59
CA LEU A 122 10.36 -2.07 -1.02
C LEU A 122 10.34 -2.82 0.31
N ALA A 123 11.02 -3.96 0.39
CA ALA A 123 11.10 -4.74 1.60
C ALA A 123 11.74 -3.95 2.75
N ALA A 124 12.83 -3.23 2.48
CA ALA A 124 13.50 -2.37 3.45
C ALA A 124 12.60 -1.22 3.92
N GLU A 125 11.84 -0.60 3.02
CA GLU A 125 10.92 0.49 3.38
C GLU A 125 9.71 0.00 4.19
N ILE A 126 9.16 -1.19 3.87
CA ILE A 126 8.13 -1.83 4.68
C ILE A 126 8.68 -2.13 6.07
N TRP A 127 9.86 -2.76 6.15
CA TRP A 127 10.51 -3.09 7.41
C TRP A 127 10.73 -1.84 8.28
N ARG A 128 11.26 -0.75 7.69
CA ARG A 128 11.47 0.54 8.36
C ARG A 128 10.18 1.09 8.96
N ARG A 129 9.04 0.96 8.27
CA ARG A 129 7.74 1.40 8.79
C ARG A 129 7.24 0.52 9.93
N LEU A 130 7.43 -0.79 9.82
CA LEU A 130 7.04 -1.74 10.86
C LEU A 130 7.84 -1.54 12.15
N THR A 131 9.12 -1.18 12.04
CA THR A 131 9.97 -0.91 13.20
C THR A 131 9.74 0.48 13.79
N ALA A 132 9.51 1.50 12.96
CA ALA A 132 9.19 2.86 13.44
C ALA A 132 7.83 2.94 14.17
N ALA A 133 6.88 2.05 13.84
CA ALA A 133 5.57 1.99 14.49
C ALA A 133 5.59 1.25 15.83
N GLN A 134 6.70 0.62 16.23
CA GLN A 134 6.82 0.01 17.55
C GLN A 134 7.03 1.13 18.58
N PRO A 135 6.15 1.29 19.59
CA PRO A 135 6.45 2.17 20.70
C PRO A 135 7.73 1.65 21.34
N THR A 136 8.79 2.45 21.27
CA THR A 136 10.00 2.20 22.04
C THR A 136 9.56 2.14 23.49
N ALA A 137 9.60 0.95 24.10
CA ALA A 137 9.36 0.81 25.53
C ALA A 137 10.37 1.73 26.22
N ASP A 138 9.86 2.84 26.76
CA ASP A 138 10.66 3.90 27.35
C ASP A 138 11.46 3.29 28.51
N PRO A 139 12.81 3.19 28.43
CA PRO A 139 13.62 2.65 29.52
C PRO A 139 13.68 3.62 30.72
N GLN A 140 13.04 4.78 30.62
CA GLN A 140 13.04 5.85 31.62
C GLN A 140 11.64 6.02 32.24
N ALA A 141 11.07 4.93 32.76
CA ALA A 141 10.19 5.07 33.92
C ALA A 141 11.07 5.50 35.10
N ILE A 142 11.45 6.78 35.15
CA ILE A 142 12.00 7.42 36.35
C ILE A 142 10.99 7.11 37.46
N PRO A 143 11.38 6.47 38.57
CA PRO A 143 10.48 6.29 39.69
C PRO A 143 10.01 7.67 40.14
N MET A 144 8.72 7.95 39.98
CA MET A 144 8.13 9.13 40.60
C MET A 144 8.46 9.11 42.09
N PRO A 145 9.06 10.16 42.66
CA PRO A 145 9.19 10.25 44.10
C PRO A 145 7.78 10.35 44.69
N SER A 146 7.51 9.46 45.64
CA SER A 146 6.28 9.39 46.42
C SER A 146 5.84 10.75 46.97
N PRO A 147 4.54 11.05 47.04
CA PRO A 147 4.06 12.29 47.65
C PRO A 147 4.33 12.26 49.16
N CYS A 148 5.10 13.24 49.66
CA CYS A 148 5.26 13.48 51.09
C CYS A 148 3.92 13.87 51.72
N PRO A 149 3.62 13.38 52.94
CA PRO A 149 2.36 13.64 53.62
C PRO A 149 2.37 15.02 54.31
N GLY A 150 1.26 15.75 54.15
CA GLY A 150 0.84 16.75 55.12
C GLY A 150 1.20 18.20 54.79
N HIS A 151 0.29 18.91 54.11
CA HIS A 151 0.03 20.31 54.43
C HIS A 151 -1.48 20.60 54.39
N PRO A 152 -2.04 21.20 55.46
CA PRO A 152 -3.47 21.45 55.56
C PRO A 152 -3.92 22.56 54.59
N ALA A 153 -5.07 22.29 53.98
CA ALA A 153 -5.79 23.19 53.09
C ALA A 153 -6.04 24.55 53.76
N SER A 154 -5.40 25.59 53.24
CA SER A 154 -5.81 26.96 53.51
C SER A 154 -6.93 27.33 52.52
N HIS A 155 -8.14 27.39 53.05
CA HIS A 155 -9.32 27.89 52.37
C HIS A 155 -9.11 29.34 51.92
N HIS A 156 -9.17 29.59 50.61
CA HIS A 156 -9.44 30.92 50.09
C HIS A 156 -10.73 30.91 49.26
N PRO A 157 -11.61 31.91 49.43
CA PRO A 157 -12.91 31.94 48.80
C PRO A 157 -12.85 32.31 47.31
N ARG A 158 -13.79 31.70 46.60
CA ARG A 158 -14.21 31.86 45.20
C ARG A 158 -14.32 33.32 44.74
N MET A 159 -13.79 33.62 43.55
CA MET A 159 -14.17 34.77 42.73
C MET A 159 -14.64 34.27 41.34
N PRO A 160 -15.77 34.78 40.80
CA PRO A 160 -16.28 34.40 39.47
C PRO A 160 -15.64 35.19 38.32
N SER A 161 -15.71 34.57 37.14
CA SER A 161 -15.16 34.94 35.82
C SER A 161 -15.44 36.36 35.31
N PRO A 162 -14.76 36.75 34.20
CA PRO A 162 -15.54 37.07 33.00
C PRO A 162 -14.95 36.51 31.69
N HIS A 163 -15.84 36.03 30.84
CA HIS A 163 -15.61 35.80 29.40
C HIS A 163 -15.49 37.15 28.65
N PRO A 164 -14.72 37.17 27.56
CA PRO A 164 -15.05 37.98 26.39
C PRO A 164 -15.13 37.11 25.12
N THR A 165 -16.30 37.05 24.48
CA THR A 165 -16.72 37.81 23.27
C THR A 165 -16.09 37.30 21.96
N SER A 166 -16.94 36.73 21.10
CA SER A 166 -16.68 36.30 19.72
C SER A 166 -16.23 37.44 18.79
N PRO A 167 -15.72 37.10 17.59
CA PRO A 167 -16.15 37.81 16.39
C PRO A 167 -16.42 36.89 15.17
N PRO A 168 -17.01 37.44 14.08
CA PRO A 168 -17.94 36.74 13.21
C PRO A 168 -17.39 36.31 11.85
N THR A 169 -18.22 35.51 11.19
CA THR A 169 -18.35 35.16 9.76
C THR A 169 -17.88 36.23 8.76
N HIS A 170 -17.02 35.83 7.83
CA HIS A 170 -16.83 36.49 6.54
C HIS A 170 -16.99 35.48 5.38
N HIS A 171 -17.89 35.85 4.45
CA HIS A 171 -18.10 35.33 3.08
C HIS A 171 -16.84 35.49 2.18
N PRO A 172 -16.81 35.31 0.83
CA PRO A 172 -17.81 34.85 -0.18
C PRO A 172 -17.23 33.88 -1.27
N ARG A 173 -18.07 33.43 -2.23
CA ARG A 173 -17.82 33.30 -3.70
C ARG A 173 -18.78 32.24 -4.28
N GLN A 174 -19.82 32.59 -5.02
CA GLN A 174 -19.81 32.89 -6.47
C GLN A 174 -18.95 31.92 -7.29
N HIS A 175 -19.59 31.06 -8.10
CA HIS A 175 -19.47 31.00 -9.58
C HIS A 175 -19.77 29.60 -10.15
N THR A 176 -20.87 29.55 -10.93
CA THR A 176 -21.00 28.90 -12.25
C THR A 176 -20.48 27.47 -12.44
N THR A 177 -21.40 26.50 -12.55
CA THR A 177 -21.21 25.29 -13.37
C THR A 177 -21.86 25.49 -14.75
N PRO A 178 -21.14 25.22 -15.85
CA PRO A 178 -21.68 25.33 -17.20
C PRO A 178 -22.24 24.01 -17.72
N ALA A 179 -23.23 24.17 -18.60
CA ALA A 179 -23.47 23.44 -19.85
C ALA A 179 -23.30 21.90 -19.87
N THR A 180 -24.46 21.25 -19.81
CA THR A 180 -24.84 20.11 -20.64
C THR A 180 -24.45 20.31 -22.12
N SER A 181 -23.72 19.35 -22.69
CA SER A 181 -23.96 18.85 -24.05
C SER A 181 -23.36 17.45 -24.22
N PRO A 182 -24.05 16.55 -24.95
CA PRO A 182 -23.72 15.14 -25.03
C PRO A 182 -23.04 14.76 -26.36
N THR A 183 -22.65 13.48 -26.44
CA THR A 183 -22.60 12.67 -27.67
C THR A 183 -21.59 13.06 -28.74
N GLU A 184 -20.50 12.31 -28.83
CA GLU A 184 -20.08 11.80 -30.14
C GLU A 184 -19.31 10.48 -30.01
N SER A 185 -19.95 9.40 -30.45
CA SER A 185 -19.31 8.12 -30.78
C SER A 185 -18.64 8.24 -32.15
N PRO A 186 -17.45 7.65 -32.32
CA PRO A 186 -17.10 7.01 -33.58
C PRO A 186 -16.79 5.53 -33.30
N ALA A 187 -17.61 4.63 -33.85
CA ALA A 187 -17.37 4.01 -35.15
C ALA A 187 -16.45 2.79 -35.03
N ARG A 188 -17.10 1.63 -35.04
CA ARG A 188 -16.53 0.31 -35.34
C ARG A 188 -15.63 0.40 -36.58
N SER A 189 -14.47 -0.23 -36.50
CA SER A 189 -13.77 -0.75 -37.67
C SER A 189 -13.33 -2.21 -37.44
N PRO A 190 -13.29 -3.01 -38.51
CA PRO A 190 -13.45 -4.47 -38.48
C PRO A 190 -12.16 -5.25 -38.20
N SER A 191 -12.32 -6.44 -37.62
CA SER A 191 -11.26 -7.43 -37.39
C SER A 191 -10.63 -7.93 -38.70
N PRO A 192 -9.30 -8.04 -38.81
CA PRO A 192 -8.64 -8.75 -39.91
C PRO A 192 -8.68 -10.29 -39.71
N PRO A 193 -8.60 -11.07 -40.81
CA PRO A 193 -8.79 -12.52 -40.82
C PRO A 193 -7.61 -13.32 -40.25
N LEU A 194 -7.95 -14.47 -39.65
CA LEU A 194 -7.02 -15.47 -39.13
C LEU A 194 -6.17 -16.13 -40.25
N PRO A 195 -4.85 -16.28 -40.09
CA PRO A 195 -4.04 -17.09 -41.00
C PRO A 195 -4.24 -18.60 -40.75
N ALA A 196 -4.28 -19.35 -41.85
CA ALA A 196 -4.51 -20.78 -41.93
C ALA A 196 -3.37 -21.62 -41.32
N SER A 197 -3.75 -22.71 -40.63
CA SER A 197 -2.83 -23.70 -40.08
C SER A 197 -2.09 -24.49 -41.16
N PRO A 198 -0.76 -24.64 -41.09
CA PRO A 198 -0.03 -25.53 -41.98
C PRO A 198 -0.20 -27.00 -41.57
N LYS A 199 -0.49 -27.84 -42.59
CA LYS A 199 -0.59 -29.30 -42.51
C LYS A 199 0.80 -29.90 -42.25
N HIS A 200 0.90 -30.78 -41.26
CA HIS A 200 2.06 -31.67 -41.10
C HIS A 200 2.06 -32.75 -42.19
N PRO A 201 3.19 -33.00 -42.89
CA PRO A 201 3.40 -34.25 -43.58
C PRO A 201 3.99 -35.29 -42.64
N HIS A 202 3.32 -36.44 -42.56
CA HIS A 202 3.88 -37.69 -42.07
C HIS A 202 4.98 -38.16 -43.03
N HIS A 203 6.18 -38.39 -42.51
CA HIS A 203 7.16 -39.27 -43.16
C HIS A 203 7.33 -40.53 -42.32
N ARG A 204 6.97 -41.66 -42.92
CA ARG A 204 7.60 -42.97 -42.71
C ARG A 204 8.86 -43.03 -43.54
#